data_AF-A0AAW3CBN8-F1
#
_entry.id   AF-A0AAW3CBN8-F1
#
_cell.length_a   1.000
_cell.length_b   1.000
_cell.length_c   1.000
_cell.angle_alpha   90.00
_cell.angle_beta   90.00
_cell.angle_gamma   90.00
#
_symmetry.space_group_name_H-M   'P 1'
#
loop_
_entity.id
_entity.type
_entity.pdbx_description
1 polymer ?
#
loop_
_entity_poly.entity_id
_entity_poly.type
_entity_poly.pdbx_seq_one_letter_code
_entity_poly.pdbx_strand_id
1 'polypeptide(L)'
;MTQTPPSATEKPLTKLPRYFPTSCIQCTTQTSAFFRCFEEHAVMMNDHDVTTAKTSLQHCQPELREYMTCMENYFAANNKPWWKVW
;
A
#
# COMPACT_ATOMS: atom_id res chain seq x y z
N MET A 1 10.26 -28.45 5.35
CA MET A 1 9.56 -27.41 4.56
C MET A 1 8.68 -26.66 5.53
N THR A 2 9.11 -25.48 5.98
CA THR A 2 8.39 -24.70 7.00
C THR A 2 7.23 -23.98 6.32
N GLN A 3 6.04 -24.59 6.36
CA GLN A 3 4.82 -23.96 5.89
C GLN A 3 4.38 -22.94 6.94
N THR A 4 4.60 -21.66 6.65
CA THR A 4 3.97 -20.56 7.38
C THR A 4 2.45 -20.71 7.21
N PRO A 5 1.65 -20.75 8.28
CA PRO A 5 0.21 -20.89 8.18
C PRO A 5 -0.38 -19.71 7.37
N PRO A 6 -1.46 -19.92 6.61
CA PRO A 6 -2.12 -18.84 5.89
C PRO A 6 -2.60 -17.81 6.91
N SER A 7 -1.96 -16.63 6.88
CA SER A 7 -2.41 -15.46 7.63
C SER A 7 -3.90 -15.27 7.33
N ALA A 8 -4.69 -15.04 8.39
CA ALA A 8 -6.14 -14.92 8.35
C ALA A 8 -6.64 -14.21 7.09
N THR A 9 -7.79 -14.62 6.54
CA THR A 9 -8.44 -14.02 5.35
C THR A 9 -8.56 -12.49 5.46
N GLU A 10 -7.47 -11.78 5.14
CA GLU A 10 -7.39 -10.35 5.14
C GLU A 10 -8.14 -9.89 3.90
N LYS A 11 -9.29 -9.26 4.12
CA LYS A 11 -10.14 -8.74 3.05
C LYS A 11 -9.28 -7.88 2.12
N PRO A 12 -9.32 -8.12 0.79
CA PRO A 12 -8.58 -7.31 -0.16
C PRO A 12 -8.95 -5.83 0.00
N LEU A 13 -7.94 -4.98 0.06
CA LEU A 13 -8.09 -3.53 0.04
C LEU A 13 -8.60 -3.12 -1.34
N THR A 14 -9.85 -2.66 -1.39
CA THR A 14 -10.52 -2.22 -2.62
C THR A 14 -10.33 -0.72 -2.89
N LYS A 15 -9.66 -0.02 -1.98
CA LYS A 15 -9.42 1.43 -2.03
C LYS A 15 -8.01 1.72 -1.56
N LEU A 16 -7.42 2.73 -2.18
CA LEU A 16 -6.14 3.30 -1.77
C LEU A 16 -6.31 4.08 -0.47
N PRO A 17 -5.27 4.14 0.39
CA PRO A 17 -5.32 4.93 1.60
C PRO A 17 -5.41 6.43 1.28
N ARG A 18 -5.97 7.23 2.21
CA ARG A 18 -6.22 8.67 1.98
C ARG A 18 -4.94 9.49 1.71
N TYR A 19 -3.80 9.02 2.18
CA TYR A 19 -2.51 9.68 1.98
C TYR A 19 -1.87 9.34 0.64
N PHE A 20 -2.38 8.36 -0.10
CA PHE A 20 -1.89 8.06 -1.45
C PHE A 20 -2.05 9.28 -2.38
N PRO A 21 -1.10 9.59 -3.28
CA PRO A 21 0.13 8.86 -3.63
C PRO A 21 1.37 9.28 -2.82
N THR A 22 1.20 9.87 -1.63
CA THR A 22 2.31 10.37 -0.83
C THR A 22 3.27 9.24 -0.44
N SER A 23 4.56 9.53 -0.46
CA SER A 23 5.63 8.66 0.04
C SER A 23 6.57 9.47 0.95
N CYS A 24 7.05 8.87 2.03
CA CYS A 24 8.18 9.42 2.79
C CYS A 24 9.48 8.70 2.41
N ILE A 25 10.62 9.35 2.64
CA ILE A 25 11.94 8.81 2.25
C ILE A 25 12.22 7.43 2.88
N GLN A 26 11.70 7.20 4.10
CA GLN A 26 11.84 5.95 4.84
C GLN A 26 11.05 4.79 4.22
N CYS A 27 10.01 5.08 3.45
CA CYS A 27 9.11 4.10 2.83
C CYS A 27 9.30 4.01 1.30
N THR A 28 10.37 4.59 0.76
CA THR A 28 10.61 4.65 -0.69
C THR A 28 10.64 3.25 -1.32
N THR A 29 11.26 2.27 -0.66
CA THR A 29 11.36 0.90 -1.18
C THR A 29 9.99 0.24 -1.33
N GLN A 30 9.15 0.29 -0.29
CA GLN A 30 7.81 -0.30 -0.29
C GLN A 30 6.89 0.43 -1.26
N THR A 31 7.01 1.76 -1.30
CA THR A 31 6.25 2.59 -2.25
C THR A 31 6.60 2.25 -3.69
N SER A 32 7.90 2.11 -4.00
CA SER A 32 8.36 1.77 -5.35
C SER A 32 7.96 0.34 -5.74
N ALA A 33 7.96 -0.60 -4.80
CA ALA A 33 7.49 -1.97 -5.04
C ALA A 33 6.00 -1.97 -5.43
N PHE A 34 5.16 -1.25 -4.68
CA PHE A 34 3.74 -1.11 -5.01
C PHE A 34 3.53 -0.44 -6.36
N PHE A 35 4.17 0.70 -6.62
CA PHE A 35 4.02 1.41 -7.87
C PHE A 35 4.46 0.58 -9.07
N ARG A 36 5.59 -0.12 -8.97
CA ARG A 36 6.06 -1.01 -10.05
C ARG A 36 5.05 -2.11 -10.35
N CYS A 37 4.54 -2.81 -9.34
CA CYS A 37 3.51 -3.83 -9.55
C CYS A 37 2.26 -3.21 -10.19
N PHE A 38 1.83 -2.05 -9.68
CA PHE A 38 0.65 -1.38 -10.21
C PHE A 38 0.85 -0.93 -11.66
N GLU A 39 2.01 -0.39 -12.02
CA GLU A 39 2.33 0.02 -13.40
C GLU A 39 2.40 -1.17 -14.37
N GLU A 40 2.94 -2.31 -13.92
CA GLU A 40 3.02 -3.54 -14.73
C GLU A 40 1.63 -4.14 -15.01
N HIS A 41 0.70 -4.04 -14.05
CA HIS A 41 -0.60 -4.68 -14.14
C HIS A 41 -1.75 -3.74 -14.50
N ALA A 42 -1.65 -2.44 -14.25
CA ALA A 42 -2.72 -1.45 -14.49
C ALA A 42 -2.63 -0.82 -15.89
N VAL A 43 -2.39 -1.65 -16.91
CA VAL A 43 -2.35 -1.24 -18.32
C VAL A 43 -3.79 -1.04 -18.81
N MET A 44 -4.33 0.15 -18.56
CA MET A 44 -5.71 0.51 -18.89
C MET A 44 -5.94 0.55 -20.41
N MET A 45 -7.04 -0.03 -20.89
CA MET A 45 -7.40 0.01 -22.31
C MET A 45 -7.91 1.39 -22.76
N ASN A 46 -8.51 2.15 -21.85
CA ASN A 46 -8.96 3.53 -22.02
C ASN A 46 -9.08 4.22 -20.64
N ASP A 47 -9.38 5.52 -20.62
CA ASP A 47 -9.47 6.33 -19.40
C ASP A 47 -10.63 5.94 -18.46
N HIS A 48 -11.57 5.12 -18.94
CA HIS A 48 -12.70 4.60 -18.16
C HIS A 48 -12.50 3.15 -17.70
N ASP A 49 -11.33 2.55 -17.93
CA ASP A 49 -11.03 1.17 -17.55
C ASP A 49 -10.72 1.03 -16.05
N VAL A 50 -11.75 1.30 -15.25
CA VAL A 50 -11.75 1.14 -13.80
C VAL A 50 -11.68 -0.32 -13.37
N THR A 51 -11.98 -1.25 -14.27
CA THR A 51 -11.92 -2.70 -13.99
C THR A 51 -10.47 -3.13 -13.90
N THR A 52 -9.65 -2.80 -14.91
CA THR A 52 -8.22 -3.09 -14.90
C THR A 52 -7.57 -2.49 -13.66
N ALA A 53 -7.79 -1.20 -13.36
CA ALA A 53 -7.24 -0.57 -12.16
C ALA A 53 -7.61 -1.31 -10.85
N LYS A 54 -8.86 -1.76 -10.71
CA LYS A 54 -9.31 -2.52 -9.53
C LYS A 54 -8.67 -3.91 -9.46
N THR A 55 -8.56 -4.60 -10.59
CA THR A 55 -7.94 -5.92 -10.66
C THR A 55 -6.45 -5.85 -10.36
N SER A 56 -5.74 -4.84 -10.87
CA SER A 56 -4.32 -4.61 -10.56
C SER A 56 -4.13 -4.29 -9.08
N LEU A 57 -5.03 -3.50 -8.48
CA LEU A 57 -5.02 -3.26 -7.03
C LEU A 57 -5.19 -4.54 -6.23
N GLN A 58 -6.06 -5.45 -6.67
CA GLN A 58 -6.23 -6.78 -6.05
C GLN A 58 -5.02 -7.69 -6.26
N HIS A 59 -4.30 -7.55 -7.37
CA HIS A 59 -3.08 -8.30 -7.64
C HIS A 59 -1.94 -7.84 -6.72
N CYS A 60 -1.72 -6.53 -6.62
CA CYS A 60 -0.63 -5.91 -5.88
C CYS A 60 -0.92 -5.72 -4.37
N GLN A 61 -1.76 -6.58 -3.78
CA GLN A 61 -2.12 -6.49 -2.36
C GLN A 61 -0.95 -6.66 -1.40
N PRO A 62 0.02 -7.57 -1.63
CA PRO A 62 1.18 -7.70 -0.77
C PRO A 62 1.97 -6.38 -0.68
N GLU A 63 2.29 -5.79 -1.83
CA GLU A 63 3.06 -4.55 -1.92
C GLU A 63 2.27 -3.36 -1.35
N LEU A 64 0.95 -3.31 -1.60
CA LEU A 64 0.08 -2.29 -1.04
C LEU A 64 0.08 -2.32 0.49
N ARG A 65 0.02 -3.52 1.09
CA ARG A 65 0.05 -3.68 2.55
C ARG A 65 1.38 -3.25 3.15
N GLU A 66 2.49 -3.56 2.49
CA GLU A 66 3.82 -3.12 2.93
C GLU A 66 3.97 -1.60 2.86
N TYR A 67 3.51 -1.00 1.77
CA TYR A 67 3.44 0.46 1.63
C TYR A 67 2.61 1.09 2.75
N MET A 68 1.40 0.58 2.97
CA MET A 68 0.50 1.10 4.00
C MET A 68 1.10 0.96 5.40
N THR A 69 1.66 -0.20 5.70
CA THR A 69 2.29 -0.48 7.00
C THR A 69 3.44 0.48 7.28
N CYS A 70 4.30 0.73 6.28
CA CYS A 70 5.40 1.66 6.43
C CYS A 70 4.92 3.10 6.65
N MET A 71 3.98 3.57 5.82
CA MET A 71 3.43 4.92 5.92
C MET A 71 2.68 5.15 7.23
N GLU A 72 1.86 4.19 7.67
CA GLU A 72 1.12 4.28 8.93
C GLU A 72 2.05 4.29 10.14
N ASN A 73 3.11 3.48 10.13
CA ASN A 73 4.16 3.52 11.16
C ASN A 73 4.89 4.88 11.17
N TYR A 74 5.20 5.43 10.00
CA TYR A 74 5.79 6.76 9.89
C TYR A 74 4.87 7.82 10.50
N PHE A 75 3.58 7.83 10.14
CA PHE A 75 2.62 8.78 10.72
C PHE A 75 2.47 8.58 12.22
N ALA A 76 2.39 7.36 12.72
CA ALA A 76 2.29 7.08 14.16
C ALA A 76 3.53 7.59 14.93
N ALA A 77 4.72 7.48 14.36
CA ALA A 77 5.95 7.98 14.96
C ALA A 77 6.03 9.52 14.96
N ASN A 78 5.59 10.16 13.88
CA ASN A 78 5.71 11.60 13.68
C ASN A 78 4.51 12.41 14.20
N ASN A 79 3.35 11.79 14.39
CA ASN A 79 2.15 12.41 14.94
C ASN A 79 2.11 12.36 16.47
N LYS A 80 3.25 12.08 17.13
CA LYS A 80 3.38 12.21 18.58
C LYS A 80 3.21 13.67 18.95
N PRO A 81 2.19 14.04 19.75
CA PRO A 81 1.99 15.43 20.10
C PRO A 81 3.15 15.91 20.96
N TRP A 82 3.79 16.98 20.51
CA TRP A 82 4.86 17.69 21.22
C TRP A 82 4.46 18.16 22.64
N TRP A 83 3.16 18.21 22.95
CA TRP A 83 2.62 18.54 24.27
C TRP A 83 2.78 17.45 25.34
N LYS A 84 3.19 16.22 24.99
CA LYS A 84 3.38 15.11 25.94
C LYS A 84 4.80 15.05 26.54
N VAL A 85 5.64 16.03 26.24
CA VAL A 85 7.06 16.10 26.64
C VAL A 85 7.34 17.24 27.62
N TRP A 86 6.30 17.84 28.22
CA TRP A 86 6.40 18.88 29.26
C TRP A 86 5.52 18.53 30.45
#